data_AF-A0A2T5TW63-F1
#
_entry.id   AF-A0A2T5TW63-F1
#
_cell.length_a   1.000
_cell.length_b   1.000
_cell.length_c   1.000
_cell.angle_alpha   90.00
_cell.angle_beta   90.00
_cell.angle_gamma   90.00
#
_symmetry.space_group_name_H-M   'P 1'
#
loop_
_entity.id
_entity.type
_entity.pdbx_description
1 polymer ?
#
loop_
_entity_poly.entity_id
_entity_poly.type
_entity_poly.pdbx_seq_one_letter_code
_entity_poly.pdbx_strand_id
1 'polypeptide(L)'
;MRRNWHRAIIVSLALIAPLPAVAQPSGMDSFIGTLSIERGEVILTRCDLAASRYLLRDVSGAQAVARYRKDGRRASADVMGSYSEEGDRNVLTVAEFLDYQPGKSCHLSDALDALAPADATSTQGTPAGARAGGGGHATPAALVGHYYLMGVMETGSELLLRPDGQFDWALSYGALDQEAQGMWHVERDEVVLVASAPSAQKPLFSYLSTVPWDEETEDERRRHQRSEIEATIRTRCPIFPEPFVSATPLTTADNAPAPSATILRQRAATALRAANAARANAELLAARLMSDAPPISAKPAASQVRQALSDWQDARALAIEAARAAGLPEPTLADPTLPAACTMPPANATESGTARPSPGVAIRIFDPASDQPARNLPVTLHFANGTKEKLVTGRSGFAFAPRGATTKAVSVTVHTEEPIAGDMTITFAPVQHGIVRIGFDRQQLMARPFDTLRLRIAGTALVIEGAKGRYERQP
;
A
#
# COMPACT_ATOMS: atom_id res chain seq x y z
N MET A 1 -22.47 -66.89 46.06
CA MET A 1 -23.45 -65.83 46.33
C MET A 1 -23.04 -64.55 45.61
N ARG A 2 -24.02 -63.82 45.09
CA ARG A 2 -23.96 -62.68 44.17
C ARG A 2 -23.52 -61.36 44.84
N ARG A 3 -22.85 -60.46 44.08
CA ARG A 3 -23.07 -58.98 43.95
C ARG A 3 -21.77 -58.31 43.42
N ASN A 4 -21.75 -57.91 42.15
CA ASN A 4 -22.07 -56.57 41.60
C ASN A 4 -21.06 -55.50 42.06
N TRP A 5 -20.10 -55.11 41.22
CA TRP A 5 -20.22 -54.00 40.24
C TRP A 5 -20.58 -52.67 40.90
N HIS A 6 -19.63 -51.73 40.95
CA HIS A 6 -19.69 -50.41 40.29
C HIS A 6 -18.35 -49.68 40.52
N ARG A 7 -17.54 -49.57 39.46
CA ARG A 7 -16.44 -48.59 39.40
C ARG A 7 -17.08 -47.23 39.13
N ALA A 8 -16.92 -46.29 40.06
CA ALA A 8 -17.25 -44.89 39.85
C ALA A 8 -16.25 -44.30 38.85
N ILE A 9 -16.72 -43.96 37.65
CA ILE A 9 -15.99 -43.11 36.70
C ILE A 9 -16.34 -41.68 37.08
N ILE A 10 -15.38 -40.96 37.68
CA ILE A 10 -15.45 -39.51 37.86
C ILE A 10 -15.17 -38.90 36.48
N VAL A 11 -16.22 -38.53 35.76
CA VAL A 11 -16.11 -37.67 34.58
C VAL A 11 -15.82 -36.26 35.10
N SER A 12 -14.56 -35.85 35.01
CA SER A 12 -14.17 -34.46 35.23
C SER A 12 -14.73 -33.63 34.06
N LEU A 13 -15.82 -32.92 34.32
CA LEU A 13 -16.39 -31.94 33.40
C LEU A 13 -15.44 -30.73 33.36
N ALA A 14 -14.43 -30.77 32.50
CA ALA A 14 -13.66 -29.57 32.18
C ALA A 14 -14.57 -28.66 31.35
N LEU A 15 -15.07 -27.59 31.96
CA LEU A 15 -15.66 -26.47 31.24
C LEU A 15 -14.64 -25.95 30.22
N ILE A 16 -14.86 -26.24 28.94
CA ILE A 16 -14.20 -25.52 27.85
C ILE A 16 -14.94 -24.18 27.76
N ALA A 17 -14.43 -23.17 28.47
CA ALA A 17 -14.86 -21.80 28.25
C ALA A 17 -14.51 -21.41 26.80
N PRO A 18 -15.45 -20.85 26.02
CA PRO A 18 -15.11 -20.30 24.72
C PRO A 18 -14.10 -19.17 24.93
N LEU A 19 -12.96 -19.26 24.24
CA LEU A 19 -12.03 -18.14 24.15
C LEU A 19 -12.80 -16.95 23.54
N PRO A 20 -12.67 -15.73 24.10
CA PRO A 20 -13.30 -14.57 23.49
C PRO A 20 -12.76 -14.42 22.07
N ALA A 21 -13.66 -14.52 21.09
CA ALA A 21 -13.37 -14.13 19.73
C ALA A 21 -12.93 -12.67 19.76
N VAL A 22 -11.70 -12.43 19.36
CA VAL A 22 -11.18 -11.08 19.30
C VAL A 22 -11.79 -10.41 18.09
N ALA A 23 -12.63 -9.41 18.35
CA ALA A 23 -13.00 -8.44 17.34
C ALA A 23 -11.71 -7.76 16.83
N GLN A 24 -11.33 -8.05 15.58
CA GLN A 24 -10.25 -7.30 14.95
C GLN A 24 -10.73 -5.87 14.66
N PRO A 25 -9.94 -4.84 15.00
CA PRO A 25 -10.25 -3.47 14.69
C PRO A 25 -10.24 -3.29 13.17
N SER A 26 -11.34 -2.80 12.63
CA SER A 26 -11.45 -2.33 11.25
C SER A 26 -10.57 -1.09 11.03
N GLY A 27 -9.95 -0.98 9.85
CA GLY A 27 -8.99 0.09 9.52
C GLY A 27 -7.52 -0.34 9.61
N MET A 28 -7.23 -1.60 9.28
CA MET A 28 -5.83 -2.06 9.20
C MET A 28 -5.25 -1.72 7.84
N ASP A 29 -4.16 -0.98 7.85
CA ASP A 29 -3.34 -0.66 6.69
C ASP A 29 -1.99 -1.38 6.78
N SER A 30 -1.27 -1.41 5.66
CA SER A 30 0.09 -1.92 5.56
C SER A 30 1.10 -0.81 5.88
N PHE A 31 1.97 -1.09 6.84
CA PHE A 31 3.03 -0.19 7.30
C PHE A 31 4.38 -0.87 7.11
N ILE A 32 5.00 -0.63 5.95
CA ILE A 32 6.33 -1.14 5.65
C ILE A 32 7.36 -0.31 6.43
N GLY A 33 8.19 -1.00 7.21
CA GLY A 33 9.15 -0.32 8.09
C GLY A 33 10.25 -1.24 8.62
N THR A 34 11.09 -0.65 9.47
CA THR A 34 12.11 -1.36 10.24
C THR A 34 11.65 -1.49 11.68
N LEU A 35 11.54 -2.72 12.15
CA LEU A 35 11.27 -3.11 13.52
C LEU A 35 12.55 -3.02 14.35
N SER A 36 12.42 -2.46 15.55
CA SER A 36 13.48 -2.41 16.55
C SER A 36 12.89 -2.45 17.96
N ILE A 37 13.72 -2.81 18.94
CA ILE A 37 13.36 -2.75 20.36
C ILE A 37 14.10 -1.58 20.98
N GLU A 38 13.36 -0.59 21.46
CA GLU A 38 13.91 0.59 22.11
C GLU A 38 13.31 0.71 23.51
N ARG A 39 14.15 0.69 24.55
CA ARG A 39 13.72 0.77 25.97
C ARG A 39 12.61 -0.24 26.35
N GLY A 40 12.61 -1.42 25.72
CA GLY A 40 11.61 -2.49 25.95
C GLY A 40 10.28 -2.31 25.20
N GLU A 41 10.15 -1.26 24.40
CA GLU A 41 9.05 -1.03 23.47
C GLU A 41 9.46 -1.48 22.06
N VAL A 42 8.51 -2.03 21.31
CA VAL A 42 8.72 -2.39 19.90
C VAL A 42 8.32 -1.21 19.04
N ILE A 43 9.25 -0.73 18.21
CA ILE A 43 9.08 0.45 17.37
C ILE A 43 9.19 0.06 15.91
N LEU A 44 8.28 0.57 15.09
CA LEU A 44 8.34 0.54 13.63
C LEU A 44 8.76 1.93 13.17
N THR A 45 9.88 2.00 12.46
CA THR A 45 10.26 3.22 11.74
C THR A 45 9.91 2.99 10.27
N ARG A 46 8.90 3.70 9.76
CA ARG A 46 8.39 3.51 8.40
C ARG A 46 9.46 3.78 7.34
N CYS A 47 9.43 3.03 6.25
CA CYS A 47 10.30 3.25 5.08
C CYS A 47 9.82 4.45 4.23
N ASP A 48 9.56 5.59 4.86
CA ASP A 48 9.15 6.83 4.21
C ASP A 48 10.14 7.97 4.50
N LEU A 49 10.01 9.08 3.75
CA LEU A 49 10.92 10.23 3.84
C LEU A 49 10.95 10.89 5.23
N ALA A 50 9.86 10.79 5.99
CA ALA A 50 9.75 11.35 7.34
C ALA A 50 10.30 10.41 8.43
N ALA A 51 10.64 9.17 8.07
CA ALA A 51 11.00 8.10 8.98
C ALA A 51 9.99 7.99 10.13
N SER A 52 8.69 8.05 9.81
CA SER A 52 7.62 8.12 10.81
C SER A 52 7.71 6.95 11.78
N ARG A 53 7.71 7.25 13.09
CA ARG A 53 7.93 6.26 14.16
C ARG A 53 6.64 5.91 14.84
N TYR A 54 6.39 4.62 15.00
CA TYR A 54 5.17 4.09 15.61
C TYR A 54 5.52 3.13 16.72
N LEU A 55 4.85 3.29 17.87
CA LEU A 55 4.86 2.29 18.93
C LEU A 55 3.92 1.14 18.58
N LEU A 56 4.39 -0.09 18.69
CA LEU A 56 3.60 -1.27 18.37
C LEU A 56 2.97 -1.86 19.61
N ARG A 57 1.69 -2.19 19.50
CA ARG A 57 0.93 -2.98 20.46
C ARG A 57 0.22 -4.10 19.73
N ASP A 58 0.14 -5.28 20.31
CA ASP A 58 -0.70 -6.33 19.74
C ASP A 58 -2.18 -5.92 19.83
N VAL A 59 -2.93 -6.16 18.76
CA VAL A 59 -4.39 -6.29 18.89
C VAL A 59 -4.70 -7.39 19.91
N SER A 60 -5.83 -7.31 20.59
CA SER A 60 -6.27 -8.37 21.50
C SER A 60 -6.18 -9.75 20.79
N GLY A 61 -5.66 -10.76 21.47
CA GLY A 61 -5.41 -12.11 20.93
C GLY A 61 -4.24 -12.29 19.94
N ALA A 62 -3.66 -11.22 19.40
CA ALA A 62 -2.39 -11.31 18.65
C ALA A 62 -1.19 -11.37 19.61
N GLN A 63 -0.07 -11.86 19.10
CA GLN A 63 1.18 -11.99 19.87
C GLN A 63 2.42 -11.64 19.03
N ALA A 64 2.27 -11.02 17.85
CA ALA A 64 3.38 -10.72 16.96
C ALA A 64 4.38 -9.77 17.64
N VAL A 65 3.87 -8.70 18.26
CA VAL A 65 4.68 -7.70 18.97
C VAL A 65 5.26 -8.29 20.26
N ALA A 66 4.45 -9.03 21.03
CA ALA A 66 4.88 -9.70 22.26
C ALA A 66 5.97 -10.76 22.01
N ARG A 67 5.91 -11.47 20.88
CA ARG A 67 6.96 -12.43 20.48
C ARG A 67 8.23 -11.70 20.11
N TYR A 68 8.15 -10.71 19.22
CA TYR A 68 9.31 -9.93 18.79
C TYR A 68 9.98 -9.21 19.97
N ARG A 69 9.24 -8.73 20.96
CA ARG A 69 9.79 -8.06 22.14
C ARG A 69 10.71 -8.94 23.00
N LYS A 70 10.59 -10.27 22.95
CA LYS A 70 11.37 -11.17 23.82
C LYS A 70 12.83 -11.25 23.40
N ASP A 71 13.10 -11.34 22.10
CA ASP A 71 14.43 -11.60 21.54
C ASP A 71 14.63 -11.05 20.11
N GLY A 72 13.71 -10.21 19.64
CA GLY A 72 13.72 -9.62 18.31
C GLY A 72 14.96 -8.78 18.06
N ARG A 73 15.68 -9.12 17.00
CA ARG A 73 16.74 -8.29 16.43
C ARG A 73 16.14 -7.35 15.40
N ARG A 74 16.83 -6.24 15.10
CA ARG A 74 16.40 -5.30 14.04
C ARG A 74 16.00 -6.07 12.78
N ALA A 75 14.84 -5.77 12.21
CA ALA A 75 14.28 -6.51 11.08
C ALA A 75 13.43 -5.59 10.21
N SER A 76 13.38 -5.84 8.90
CA SER A 76 12.41 -5.18 8.02
C SER A 76 11.15 -6.05 7.96
N ALA A 77 9.99 -5.42 7.98
CA ALA A 77 8.71 -6.12 7.87
C ALA A 77 7.64 -5.18 7.30
N ASP A 78 6.64 -5.78 6.67
CA ASP A 78 5.35 -5.15 6.46
C ASP A 78 4.46 -5.41 7.70
N VAL A 79 4.09 -4.34 8.40
CA VAL A 79 3.28 -4.44 9.62
C VAL A 79 1.83 -4.17 9.28
N MET A 80 0.98 -5.17 9.46
CA MET A 80 -0.46 -5.03 9.32
C MET A 80 -1.06 -4.54 10.64
N GLY A 81 -1.61 -3.33 10.66
CA GLY A 81 -2.17 -2.75 11.88
C GLY A 81 -3.00 -1.50 11.66
N SER A 82 -3.69 -1.04 12.70
CA SER A 82 -4.48 0.19 12.66
C SER A 82 -3.76 1.33 13.38
N TYR A 83 -3.75 2.51 12.77
CA TYR A 83 -3.18 3.73 13.34
C TYR A 83 -4.08 4.37 14.40
N SER A 84 -3.45 4.89 15.46
CA SER A 84 -4.08 5.73 16.47
C SER A 84 -3.06 6.68 17.09
N GLU A 85 -3.51 7.83 17.59
CA GLU A 85 -2.69 8.76 18.37
C GLU A 85 -2.99 8.58 19.87
N GLU A 86 -1.96 8.28 20.66
CA GLU A 86 -2.02 8.25 22.13
C GLU A 86 -1.17 9.41 22.68
N GLY A 87 -1.77 10.58 22.86
CA GLY A 87 -1.06 11.81 23.20
C GLY A 87 -0.15 12.26 22.06
N ASP A 88 1.12 12.59 22.33
CA ASP A 88 2.12 12.96 21.30
C ASP A 88 2.79 11.74 20.63
N ARG A 89 2.26 10.51 20.83
CA ARG A 89 2.84 9.29 20.26
C ARG A 89 1.92 8.64 19.24
N ASN A 90 2.50 8.33 18.08
CA ASN A 90 1.89 7.52 17.05
C ASN A 90 1.94 6.04 17.46
N VAL A 91 0.79 5.37 17.48
CA VAL A 91 0.66 3.97 17.91
C VAL A 91 0.03 3.15 16.79
N LEU A 92 0.60 1.97 16.54
CA LEU A 92 0.00 0.94 15.69
C LEU A 92 -0.49 -0.21 16.55
N THR A 93 -1.78 -0.51 16.42
CA THR A 93 -2.35 -1.75 16.96
C THR A 93 -2.22 -2.84 15.89
N VAL A 94 -1.34 -3.80 16.13
CA VAL A 94 -0.79 -4.73 15.13
C VAL A 94 -1.47 -6.09 15.22
N ALA A 95 -1.91 -6.60 14.08
CA ALA A 95 -2.39 -7.96 13.92
C ALA A 95 -1.25 -8.94 13.66
N GLU A 96 -0.37 -8.64 12.72
CA GLU A 96 0.74 -9.52 12.33
C GLU A 96 1.89 -8.76 11.64
N PHE A 97 3.03 -9.47 11.49
CA PHE A 97 4.15 -9.06 10.66
C PHE A 97 4.21 -9.93 9.41
N LEU A 98 4.10 -9.30 8.25
CA LEU A 98 4.23 -9.89 6.93
C LEU A 98 5.63 -9.59 6.38
N ASP A 99 6.11 -10.43 5.45
CA ASP A 99 7.41 -10.27 4.79
C ASP A 99 8.59 -9.98 5.74
N TYR A 100 8.60 -10.66 6.89
CA TYR A 100 9.58 -10.45 7.96
C TYR A 100 11.00 -10.89 7.56
N GLN A 101 11.94 -9.93 7.57
CA GLN A 101 13.34 -10.12 7.21
C GLN A 101 14.27 -9.76 8.39
N PRO A 102 14.73 -10.74 9.18
CA PRO A 102 15.66 -10.53 10.29
C PRO A 102 16.97 -9.88 9.83
N GLY A 103 17.48 -8.93 10.61
CA GLY A 103 18.76 -8.26 10.39
C GLY A 103 18.75 -7.18 9.31
N LYS A 104 17.63 -6.96 8.63
CA LYS A 104 17.48 -5.95 7.56
C LYS A 104 16.87 -4.65 8.09
N SER A 105 17.17 -3.56 7.40
CA SER A 105 16.50 -2.27 7.54
C SER A 105 16.23 -1.71 6.15
N CYS A 106 15.17 -0.92 6.02
CA CYS A 106 14.78 -0.22 4.81
C CYS A 106 15.18 1.27 4.79
N HIS A 107 15.84 1.76 5.85
CA HIS A 107 16.32 3.14 5.93
C HIS A 107 17.67 3.29 5.25
N LEU A 108 17.81 4.25 4.33
CA LEU A 108 19.06 4.53 3.62
C LEU A 108 20.21 4.83 4.60
N SER A 109 19.95 5.52 5.71
CA SER A 109 20.94 5.75 6.76
C SER A 109 21.44 4.45 7.40
N ASP A 110 20.57 3.45 7.59
CA ASP A 110 20.97 2.14 8.12
C ASP A 110 21.76 1.32 7.07
N ALA A 111 21.48 1.51 5.77
CA ALA A 111 22.27 0.93 4.69
C ALA A 111 23.66 1.58 4.60
N LEU A 112 23.74 2.91 4.80
CA LEU A 112 24.99 3.64 4.92
C LEU A 112 25.76 3.28 6.21
N ASP A 113 25.07 3.04 7.33
CA ASP A 113 25.66 2.55 8.59
C ASP A 113 26.10 1.09 8.51
N ALA A 114 25.39 0.25 7.74
CA ALA A 114 25.82 -1.11 7.43
C ALA A 114 27.08 -1.13 6.54
N LEU A 115 27.30 -0.06 5.76
CA LEU A 115 28.53 0.20 5.03
C LEU A 115 29.64 0.77 5.94
N ALA A 116 29.29 1.38 7.08
CA ALA A 116 30.25 1.80 8.11
C ALA A 116 30.71 0.61 8.98
N PRO A 117 31.94 0.63 9.53
CA PRO A 117 32.35 -0.32 10.55
C PRO A 117 31.66 -0.01 11.90
N ALA A 118 31.10 -1.05 12.52
CA ALA A 118 30.74 -1.03 13.94
C ALA A 118 32.03 -1.14 14.78
N ASP A 119 32.65 0.00 15.03
CA ASP A 119 33.50 0.34 16.19
C ASP A 119 34.37 1.55 15.83
N ALA A 120 33.77 2.73 15.88
CA ALA A 120 34.50 3.99 16.03
C ALA A 120 34.25 4.53 17.44
N THR A 121 34.76 3.79 18.43
CA THR A 121 35.01 4.40 19.74
C THR A 121 36.09 5.46 19.55
N SER A 122 35.75 6.66 19.97
CA SER A 122 36.64 7.81 20.05
C SER A 122 37.93 7.45 20.79
N THR A 123 39.06 7.47 20.08
CA THR A 123 40.37 7.68 20.74
C THR A 123 41.19 8.65 19.89
N GLN A 124 41.44 9.82 20.47
CA GLN A 124 42.32 10.87 19.95
C GLN A 124 43.80 10.47 20.06
N GLY A 125 44.60 10.91 19.08
CA GLY A 125 46.07 11.09 19.12
C GLY A 125 46.89 9.80 19.01
N THR A 126 47.78 9.58 18.04
CA THR A 126 48.92 10.42 17.62
C THR A 126 49.53 9.82 16.32
N PRO A 127 50.21 10.59 15.44
CA PRO A 127 50.50 10.18 14.06
C PRO A 127 51.91 9.59 13.87
N ALA A 128 52.08 8.71 12.87
CA ALA A 128 53.24 8.68 11.95
C ALA A 128 53.28 7.42 11.04
N GLY A 129 53.60 7.65 9.75
CA GLY A 129 54.16 6.66 8.81
C GLY A 129 53.11 5.86 8.02
N ALA A 130 53.05 5.86 6.69
CA ALA A 130 53.98 6.28 5.67
C ALA A 130 53.22 6.73 4.42
N ARG A 131 53.55 7.92 3.92
CA ARG A 131 53.28 8.30 2.53
C ARG A 131 54.30 7.57 1.66
N ALA A 132 53.83 6.63 0.83
CA ALA A 132 54.53 6.26 -0.39
C ALA A 132 53.93 7.10 -1.53
N GLY A 133 54.70 8.06 -2.01
CA GLY A 133 54.37 8.88 -3.16
C GLY A 133 54.60 8.12 -4.47
N GLY A 134 53.77 8.42 -5.46
CA GLY A 134 53.86 7.94 -6.83
C GLY A 134 52.73 8.53 -7.66
N GLY A 135 52.79 9.84 -7.91
CA GLY A 135 51.78 10.58 -8.65
C GLY A 135 51.75 10.23 -10.13
N GLY A 136 50.61 9.73 -10.59
CA GLY A 136 49.99 10.17 -11.82
C GLY A 136 48.61 10.69 -11.43
N HIS A 137 48.34 11.99 -11.58
CA HIS A 137 46.97 12.48 -11.45
C HIS A 137 46.14 11.78 -12.52
N ALA A 138 45.15 10.98 -12.11
CA ALA A 138 44.27 10.30 -13.05
C ALA A 138 43.60 11.36 -13.92
N THR A 139 43.83 11.30 -15.23
CA THR A 139 43.18 12.22 -16.16
C THR A 139 41.70 11.87 -16.24
N PRO A 140 40.77 12.84 -16.33
CA PRO A 140 39.35 12.55 -16.47
C PRO A 140 39.06 11.54 -17.60
N ALA A 141 39.76 11.65 -18.72
CA ALA A 141 39.64 10.70 -19.83
C ALA A 141 39.90 9.23 -19.43
N ALA A 142 40.83 8.97 -18.51
CA ALA A 142 41.12 7.61 -18.02
C ALA A 142 40.04 7.06 -17.05
N LEU A 143 39.18 7.93 -16.51
CA LEU A 143 38.14 7.61 -15.55
C LEU A 143 36.75 7.45 -16.18
N VAL A 144 36.58 7.79 -17.46
CA VAL A 144 35.35 7.55 -18.23
C VAL A 144 35.05 6.06 -18.34
N GLY A 145 33.84 5.62 -17.99
CA GLY A 145 33.40 4.24 -18.11
C GLY A 145 32.26 3.85 -17.17
N HIS A 146 31.80 2.60 -17.31
CA HIS A 146 30.83 1.96 -16.43
C HIS A 146 31.54 1.30 -15.25
N TYR A 147 30.99 1.50 -14.06
CA TYR A 147 31.46 0.92 -12.82
C TYR A 147 30.30 0.25 -12.08
N TYR A 148 30.59 -0.90 -11.48
CA TYR A 148 29.64 -1.66 -10.70
C TYR A 148 30.13 -1.76 -9.26
N LEU A 149 29.21 -1.60 -8.30
CA LEU A 149 29.51 -1.75 -6.90
C LEU A 149 29.82 -3.22 -6.59
N MET A 150 31.04 -3.47 -6.12
CA MET A 150 31.54 -4.78 -5.73
C MET A 150 31.74 -4.85 -4.23
N GLY A 151 31.63 -6.06 -3.67
CA GLY A 151 31.93 -6.34 -2.25
C GLY A 151 30.78 -6.06 -1.28
N VAL A 152 29.56 -5.82 -1.78
CA VAL A 152 28.35 -5.64 -0.97
C VAL A 152 27.30 -6.67 -1.39
N MET A 153 26.67 -7.33 -0.42
CA MET A 153 25.67 -8.37 -0.65
C MET A 153 24.26 -7.76 -0.61
N GLU A 154 23.36 -8.21 -1.48
CA GLU A 154 21.97 -7.72 -1.60
C GLU A 154 21.84 -6.23 -1.99
N THR A 155 22.90 -5.64 -2.54
CA THR A 155 22.92 -4.26 -3.02
C THR A 155 23.51 -4.22 -4.43
N GLY A 156 22.74 -3.73 -5.39
CA GLY A 156 23.22 -3.44 -6.73
C GLY A 156 23.43 -1.94 -6.88
N SER A 157 24.55 -1.50 -7.43
CA SER A 157 24.70 -0.10 -7.84
C SER A 157 25.60 0.01 -9.05
N GLU A 158 25.22 0.88 -9.96
CA GLU A 158 25.94 1.21 -11.17
C GLU A 158 26.26 2.70 -11.20
N LEU A 159 27.46 3.03 -11.69
CA LEU A 159 27.92 4.39 -11.94
C LEU A 159 28.50 4.44 -13.35
N LEU A 160 27.97 5.32 -14.19
CA LEU A 160 28.54 5.67 -15.48
C LEU A 160 29.17 7.05 -15.41
N LEU A 161 30.47 7.15 -15.68
CA LEU A 161 31.16 8.42 -15.91
C LEU A 161 31.32 8.64 -17.42
N ARG A 162 30.68 9.68 -17.95
CA ARG A 162 30.66 10.00 -19.39
C ARG A 162 31.80 10.97 -19.75
N PRO A 163 32.32 10.94 -20.99
CA PRO A 163 33.44 11.78 -21.41
C PRO A 163 33.13 13.27 -21.51
N ASP A 164 31.84 13.64 -21.55
CA ASP A 164 31.34 15.01 -21.55
C ASP A 164 31.24 15.61 -20.13
N GLY A 165 31.66 14.87 -19.10
CA GLY A 165 31.58 15.29 -17.71
C GLY A 165 30.22 15.00 -17.06
N GLN A 166 29.30 14.30 -17.72
CA GLN A 166 28.04 13.86 -17.10
C GLN A 166 28.18 12.50 -16.41
N PHE A 167 27.39 12.24 -15.37
CA PHE A 167 27.29 10.91 -14.75
C PHE A 167 25.83 10.44 -14.66
N ASP A 168 25.68 9.11 -14.68
CA ASP A 168 24.46 8.41 -14.30
C ASP A 168 24.79 7.47 -13.14
N TRP A 169 23.99 7.49 -12.07
CA TRP A 169 24.16 6.65 -10.90
C TRP A 169 22.82 6.02 -10.51
N ALA A 170 22.84 4.72 -10.22
CA ALA A 170 21.68 3.99 -9.74
C ALA A 170 22.06 3.08 -8.57
N LEU A 171 21.14 2.90 -7.63
CA LEU A 171 21.26 2.01 -6.48
C LEU A 171 19.94 1.27 -6.31
N SER A 172 20.04 -0.05 -6.17
CA SER A 172 18.93 -0.92 -5.80
C SER A 172 19.30 -1.71 -4.55
N TYR A 173 18.45 -1.64 -3.54
CA TYR A 173 18.61 -2.34 -2.26
C TYR A 173 17.24 -2.75 -1.71
N GLY A 174 16.92 -4.04 -1.79
CA GLY A 174 15.60 -4.55 -1.40
C GLY A 174 14.50 -3.90 -2.25
N ALA A 175 13.60 -3.14 -1.60
CA ALA A 175 12.52 -2.39 -2.26
C ALA A 175 12.86 -0.90 -2.53
N LEU A 176 14.10 -0.49 -2.23
CA LEU A 176 14.58 0.87 -2.46
C LEU A 176 15.34 0.93 -3.78
N ASP A 177 14.84 1.74 -4.71
CA ASP A 177 15.55 2.14 -5.92
C ASP A 177 15.82 3.65 -5.87
N GLN A 178 17.07 4.03 -6.11
CA GLN A 178 17.51 5.42 -6.15
C GLN A 178 18.32 5.69 -7.40
N GLU A 179 18.16 6.90 -7.94
CA GLU A 179 18.87 7.36 -9.13
C GLU A 179 19.36 8.78 -8.92
N ALA A 180 20.52 9.09 -9.50
CA ALA A 180 21.08 10.43 -9.54
C ALA A 180 21.80 10.65 -10.87
N GLN A 181 21.65 11.85 -11.41
CA GLN A 181 22.35 12.29 -12.61
C GLN A 181 22.95 13.66 -12.34
N GLY A 182 24.05 14.00 -13.01
CA GLY A 182 24.65 15.31 -12.85
C GLY A 182 26.01 15.44 -13.50
N MET A 183 26.84 16.34 -12.97
CA MET A 183 28.18 16.59 -13.47
C MET A 183 29.22 15.92 -12.58
N TRP A 184 30.31 15.46 -13.17
CA TRP A 184 31.46 14.95 -12.43
C TRP A 184 32.74 15.63 -12.87
N HIS A 185 33.67 15.72 -11.92
CA HIS A 185 35.03 16.21 -12.16
C HIS A 185 36.02 15.53 -11.22
N VAL A 186 37.31 15.73 -11.47
CA VAL A 186 38.39 15.19 -10.64
C VAL A 186 38.96 16.30 -9.79
N GLU A 187 38.98 16.10 -8.46
CA GLU A 187 39.66 16.97 -7.51
C GLU A 187 40.78 16.17 -6.83
N ARG A 188 42.04 16.47 -7.15
CA ARG A 188 43.23 15.77 -6.62
C ARG A 188 43.16 14.25 -6.88
N ASP A 189 42.78 13.47 -5.87
CA ASP A 189 42.66 12.01 -5.85
C ASP A 189 41.22 11.53 -5.68
N GLU A 190 40.24 12.40 -5.93
CA GLU A 190 38.81 12.10 -5.84
C GLU A 190 38.07 12.37 -7.16
N VAL A 191 37.12 11.50 -7.47
CA VAL A 191 36.01 11.80 -8.39
C VAL A 191 34.89 12.42 -7.58
N VAL A 192 34.47 13.62 -7.95
CA VAL A 192 33.39 14.36 -7.30
C VAL A 192 32.18 14.32 -8.23
N LEU A 193 31.08 13.75 -7.76
CA LEU A 193 29.78 13.75 -8.44
C LEU A 193 28.91 14.83 -7.83
N VAL A 194 28.40 15.75 -8.65
CA VAL A 194 27.47 16.81 -8.22
C VAL A 194 26.13 16.54 -8.86
N ALA A 195 25.16 16.09 -8.06
CA ALA A 195 23.84 15.72 -8.55
C ALA A 195 23.07 16.97 -9.01
N SER A 196 22.46 16.88 -10.19
CA SER A 196 21.58 17.91 -10.71
C SER A 196 20.42 18.13 -9.74
N ALA A 197 20.21 19.39 -9.35
CA ALA A 197 18.96 19.79 -8.73
C ALA A 197 17.87 19.86 -9.81
N PRO A 198 16.62 19.48 -9.48
CA PRO A 198 15.48 19.87 -10.30
C PRO A 198 15.55 21.37 -10.61
N SER A 199 15.44 21.74 -11.88
CA SER A 199 15.48 23.15 -12.27
C SER A 199 14.33 23.88 -11.59
N ALA A 200 14.65 24.88 -10.76
CA ALA A 200 13.66 25.74 -10.13
C ALA A 200 12.79 26.50 -11.15
N GLN A 201 13.23 26.59 -12.42
CA GLN A 201 12.49 27.22 -13.50
C GLN A 201 11.52 26.27 -14.22
N LYS A 202 11.68 24.95 -14.09
CA LYS A 202 10.78 23.98 -14.71
C LYS A 202 9.53 23.84 -13.82
N PRO A 203 8.32 24.06 -14.35
CA PRO A 203 7.12 23.91 -13.54
C PRO A 203 6.87 22.43 -13.20
N LEU A 204 6.39 22.16 -11.98
CA LEU A 204 6.00 20.82 -11.53
C LEU A 204 4.83 20.26 -12.35
N PHE A 205 3.87 21.12 -12.70
CA PHE A 205 2.73 20.78 -13.54
C PHE A 205 2.72 21.63 -14.81
N SER A 206 2.54 20.99 -15.96
CA SER A 206 2.51 21.68 -17.26
C SER A 206 1.39 21.16 -18.14
N TYR A 207 0.68 22.06 -18.84
CA TYR A 207 -0.22 21.67 -19.92
C TYR A 207 0.56 20.94 -21.02
N LEU A 208 0.09 19.76 -21.41
CA LEU A 208 0.68 18.98 -22.52
C LEU A 208 -0.14 19.15 -23.79
N SER A 209 -1.43 18.83 -23.72
CA SER A 209 -2.31 18.80 -24.90
C SER A 209 -3.77 18.68 -24.49
N THR A 210 -4.68 19.06 -25.39
CA THR A 210 -6.08 18.64 -25.35
C THR A 210 -6.30 17.58 -26.43
N VAL A 211 -6.80 16.41 -26.04
CA VAL A 211 -7.09 15.31 -26.97
C VAL A 211 -8.59 15.01 -27.01
N PRO A 212 -9.10 14.39 -28.09
CA PRO A 212 -10.50 13.99 -28.18
C PRO A 212 -10.91 13.03 -27.05
N TRP A 213 -12.20 13.00 -26.76
CA TRP A 213 -12.79 12.03 -25.85
C TRP A 213 -12.80 10.64 -26.50
N ASP A 214 -12.10 9.67 -25.92
CA ASP A 214 -12.02 8.29 -26.40
C ASP A 214 -12.86 7.32 -25.56
N GLU A 215 -12.90 6.05 -25.99
CA GLU A 215 -13.67 4.99 -25.34
C GLU A 215 -13.11 4.63 -23.96
N GLU A 216 -11.78 4.60 -23.81
CA GLU A 216 -11.12 4.35 -22.52
C GLU A 216 -11.51 5.41 -21.48
N THR A 217 -11.53 6.68 -21.87
CA THR A 217 -11.96 7.78 -21.00
C THR A 217 -13.42 7.65 -20.62
N GLU A 218 -14.27 7.19 -21.54
CA GLU A 218 -15.68 6.93 -21.24
C GLU A 218 -15.83 5.77 -20.24
N ASP A 219 -15.02 4.72 -20.34
CA ASP A 219 -14.97 3.62 -19.37
C ASP A 219 -14.49 4.10 -18.00
N GLU A 220 -13.44 4.91 -17.94
CA GLU A 220 -12.96 5.52 -16.70
C GLU A 220 -14.04 6.43 -16.08
N ARG A 221 -14.78 7.19 -16.89
CA ARG A 221 -15.91 8.01 -16.42
C ARG A 221 -17.01 7.13 -15.81
N ARG A 222 -17.37 6.03 -16.47
CA ARG A 222 -18.38 5.09 -15.96
C ARG A 222 -17.93 4.46 -14.64
N ARG A 223 -16.67 4.06 -14.55
CA ARG A 223 -16.07 3.51 -13.32
C ARG A 223 -16.10 4.55 -12.20
N HIS A 224 -15.73 5.80 -12.48
CA HIS A 224 -15.79 6.89 -11.51
C HIS A 224 -17.21 7.14 -11.01
N GLN A 225 -18.19 7.29 -11.91
CA GLN A 225 -19.61 7.48 -11.55
C GLN A 225 -20.13 6.34 -10.68
N ARG A 226 -19.76 5.11 -11.01
CA ARG A 226 -20.12 3.95 -10.21
C ARG A 226 -19.51 4.02 -8.82
N SER A 227 -18.24 4.37 -8.68
CA SER A 227 -17.60 4.55 -7.37
C SER A 227 -18.28 5.63 -6.53
N GLU A 228 -18.74 6.74 -7.13
CA GLU A 228 -19.51 7.77 -6.43
C GLU A 228 -20.88 7.26 -5.96
N ILE A 229 -21.59 6.49 -6.79
CA ILE A 229 -22.85 5.85 -6.43
C ILE A 229 -22.63 4.85 -5.29
N GLU A 230 -21.60 4.01 -5.39
CA GLU A 230 -21.23 3.03 -4.36
C GLU A 230 -20.85 3.73 -3.04
N ALA A 231 -20.08 4.82 -3.09
CA ALA A 231 -19.75 5.62 -1.91
C ALA A 231 -21.00 6.25 -1.27
N THR A 232 -21.93 6.76 -2.08
CA THR A 232 -23.21 7.30 -1.63
C THR A 232 -24.09 6.22 -0.97
N ILE A 233 -24.10 5.01 -1.54
CA ILE A 233 -24.80 3.87 -0.94
C ILE A 233 -24.14 3.48 0.39
N ARG A 234 -22.81 3.42 0.44
CA ARG A 234 -22.06 3.08 1.65
C ARG A 234 -22.31 4.06 2.80
N THR A 235 -22.36 5.37 2.53
CA THR A 235 -22.65 6.38 3.58
C THR A 235 -24.05 6.26 4.16
N ARG A 236 -25.02 5.78 3.38
CA ARG A 236 -26.42 5.60 3.82
C ARG A 236 -26.68 4.25 4.48
N CYS A 237 -25.82 3.27 4.25
CA CYS A 237 -26.04 1.88 4.61
C CYS A 237 -25.01 1.39 5.61
N PRO A 238 -25.32 1.39 6.90
CA PRO A 238 -24.37 1.00 7.95
C PRO A 238 -24.10 -0.52 7.99
N ILE A 239 -24.66 -1.28 7.04
CA ILE A 239 -24.45 -2.71 6.84
C ILE A 239 -23.17 -3.03 6.05
N PHE A 240 -22.59 -2.06 5.35
CA PHE A 240 -21.34 -2.30 4.62
C PHE A 240 -20.16 -2.29 5.60
N PRO A 241 -19.26 -3.28 5.52
CA PRO A 241 -18.06 -3.26 6.34
C PRO A 241 -17.15 -2.09 5.88
N GLU A 242 -16.47 -1.49 6.85
CA GLU A 242 -15.20 -0.77 6.58
C GLU A 242 -14.26 -1.73 5.83
N PRO A 243 -13.42 -1.25 4.89
CA PRO A 243 -12.53 -2.11 4.13
C PRO A 243 -11.73 -3.02 5.07
N PHE A 244 -11.91 -4.33 4.88
CA PHE A 244 -11.21 -5.38 5.61
C PHE A 244 -10.49 -6.28 4.61
N VAL A 245 -9.27 -6.65 4.95
CA VAL A 245 -8.44 -7.61 4.21
C VAL A 245 -8.79 -9.01 4.71
N SER A 246 -9.32 -9.86 3.84
CA SER A 246 -9.61 -11.25 4.20
C SER A 246 -8.31 -12.05 4.41
N ALA A 247 -8.12 -12.57 5.62
CA ALA A 247 -7.16 -13.64 5.86
C ALA A 247 -7.71 -14.97 5.33
N THR A 248 -6.87 -15.70 4.61
CA THR A 248 -7.16 -17.06 4.15
C THR A 248 -7.16 -18.00 5.35
N PRO A 249 -8.18 -18.84 5.58
CA PRO A 249 -8.10 -19.81 6.66
C PRO A 249 -7.04 -20.87 6.35
N LEU A 250 -6.16 -21.10 7.31
CA LEU A 250 -5.26 -22.26 7.35
C LEU A 250 -6.12 -23.52 7.56
N THR A 251 -6.11 -24.42 6.57
CA THR A 251 -6.68 -25.75 6.74
C THR A 251 -5.73 -26.59 7.59
N THR A 252 -6.25 -27.13 8.69
CA THR A 252 -5.57 -28.20 9.43
C THR A 252 -6.03 -29.53 8.87
N ALA A 253 -5.08 -30.33 8.39
CA ALA A 253 -5.35 -31.69 7.94
C ALA A 253 -5.53 -32.60 9.17
N ASP A 254 -6.78 -32.85 9.55
CA ASP A 254 -7.09 -33.88 10.54
C ASP A 254 -6.96 -35.28 9.90
N ASN A 255 -6.03 -36.08 10.42
CA ASN A 255 -5.90 -37.51 10.10
C ASN A 255 -6.98 -38.32 10.85
N ALA A 256 -8.25 -38.05 10.55
CA ALA A 256 -9.38 -38.86 10.99
C ALA A 256 -9.79 -39.84 9.87
N PRO A 257 -10.24 -41.07 10.21
CA PRO A 257 -10.74 -42.00 9.20
C PRO A 257 -11.91 -41.37 8.42
N ALA A 258 -11.89 -41.54 7.10
CA ALA A 258 -12.86 -40.93 6.20
C ALA A 258 -14.30 -41.29 6.63
N PRO A 259 -15.18 -40.30 6.87
CA PRO A 259 -16.56 -40.55 7.26
C PRO A 259 -17.32 -41.30 6.16
N SER A 260 -18.30 -42.11 6.55
CA SER A 260 -19.10 -42.87 5.58
C SER A 260 -19.93 -41.96 4.65
N ALA A 261 -20.25 -42.45 3.45
CA ALA A 261 -21.03 -41.70 2.47
C ALA A 261 -22.39 -41.20 3.02
N THR A 262 -23.02 -41.96 3.92
CA THR A 262 -24.27 -41.55 4.59
C THR A 262 -24.06 -40.35 5.52
N ILE A 263 -22.98 -40.34 6.29
CA ILE A 263 -22.63 -39.22 7.18
C ILE A 263 -22.31 -37.98 6.34
N LEU A 264 -21.57 -38.13 5.24
CA LEU A 264 -21.24 -37.03 4.34
C LEU A 264 -22.50 -36.39 3.73
N ARG A 265 -23.45 -37.20 3.25
CA ARG A 265 -24.75 -36.69 2.75
C ARG A 265 -25.58 -36.00 3.83
N GLN A 266 -25.59 -36.52 5.06
CA GLN A 266 -26.29 -35.89 6.18
C GLN A 266 -25.67 -34.54 6.58
N ARG A 267 -24.34 -34.44 6.54
CA ARG A 267 -23.61 -33.18 6.77
C ARG A 267 -23.94 -32.16 5.69
N ALA A 268 -23.92 -32.56 4.41
CA ALA A 268 -24.30 -31.69 3.29
C ALA A 268 -25.73 -31.15 3.44
N ALA A 269 -26.71 -32.01 3.77
CA ALA A 269 -28.10 -31.59 3.98
C ALA A 269 -28.27 -30.65 5.18
N THR A 270 -27.50 -30.86 6.25
CA THR A 270 -27.52 -29.99 7.44
C THR A 270 -26.90 -28.64 7.16
N ALA A 271 -25.74 -28.61 6.48
CA ALA A 271 -25.08 -27.37 6.08
C ALA A 271 -25.94 -26.53 5.12
N LEU A 272 -26.61 -27.18 4.15
CA LEU A 272 -27.54 -26.49 3.25
C LEU A 272 -28.72 -25.84 3.99
N ARG A 273 -29.31 -26.52 4.98
CA ARG A 273 -30.38 -25.94 5.82
C ARG A 273 -29.86 -24.77 6.66
N ALA A 274 -28.66 -24.89 7.21
CA ALA A 274 -28.02 -23.81 7.96
C ALA A 274 -27.77 -22.57 7.09
N ALA A 275 -27.27 -22.75 5.86
CA ALA A 275 -27.07 -21.64 4.91
C ALA A 275 -28.37 -20.91 4.55
N ASN A 276 -29.45 -21.65 4.30
CA ASN A 276 -30.76 -21.05 4.03
C ASN A 276 -31.34 -20.31 5.25
N ALA A 277 -31.17 -20.86 6.46
CA ALA A 277 -31.60 -20.20 7.69
C ALA A 277 -30.79 -18.93 7.97
N ALA A 278 -29.47 -18.97 7.75
CA ALA A 278 -28.59 -17.81 7.89
C ALA A 278 -28.97 -16.70 6.89
N ARG A 279 -29.30 -17.08 5.63
CA ARG A 279 -29.80 -16.13 4.62
C ARG A 279 -31.07 -15.44 5.08
N ALA A 280 -32.07 -16.20 5.50
CA ALA A 280 -33.36 -15.66 5.95
C ALA A 280 -33.20 -14.74 7.17
N ASN A 281 -32.29 -15.07 8.09
CA ASN A 281 -31.96 -14.22 9.24
C ASN A 281 -31.30 -12.90 8.80
N ALA A 282 -30.33 -12.96 7.89
CA ALA A 282 -29.67 -11.76 7.36
C ALA A 282 -30.67 -10.83 6.64
N GLU A 283 -31.55 -11.37 5.80
CA GLU A 283 -32.60 -10.62 5.10
C GLU A 283 -33.57 -9.94 6.11
N LEU A 284 -34.01 -10.67 7.13
CA LEU A 284 -34.89 -10.15 8.18
C LEU A 284 -34.25 -9.00 8.97
N LEU A 285 -32.99 -9.16 9.38
CA LEU A 285 -32.27 -8.15 10.16
C LEU A 285 -31.98 -6.90 9.32
N ALA A 286 -31.60 -7.06 8.05
CA ALA A 286 -31.39 -5.95 7.13
C ALA A 286 -32.69 -5.16 6.87
N ALA A 287 -33.82 -5.85 6.67
CA ALA A 287 -35.12 -5.21 6.50
C ALA A 287 -35.57 -4.42 7.75
N ARG A 288 -35.35 -4.97 8.95
CA ARG A 288 -35.70 -4.30 10.22
C ARG A 288 -34.85 -3.06 10.49
N LEU A 289 -33.56 -3.10 10.16
CA LEU A 289 -32.68 -1.95 10.31
C LEU A 289 -33.17 -0.74 9.51
N MET A 290 -33.64 -0.98 8.28
CA MET A 290 -34.08 0.04 7.34
C MET A 290 -35.59 0.36 7.42
N SER A 291 -36.32 -0.14 8.42
CA SER A 291 -37.76 0.09 8.58
C SER A 291 -38.06 1.39 9.34
N ASP A 292 -39.05 2.16 8.87
CA ASP A 292 -39.59 3.34 9.55
C ASP A 292 -40.74 3.03 10.53
N ALA A 293 -41.03 1.74 10.78
CA ALA A 293 -42.13 1.32 11.62
C ALA A 293 -41.95 1.76 13.10
N PRO A 294 -43.04 2.10 13.82
CA PRO A 294 -42.99 2.48 15.23
C PRO A 294 -42.42 1.35 16.10
N PRO A 295 -41.72 1.67 17.21
CA PRO A 295 -40.88 0.71 17.92
C PRO A 295 -41.74 -0.21 18.80
N ILE A 296 -42.28 -1.29 18.20
CA ILE A 296 -42.83 -2.42 18.97
C ILE A 296 -41.68 -3.40 19.34
N SER A 297 -40.55 -3.32 18.63
CA SER A 297 -39.30 -4.02 18.93
C SER A 297 -38.09 -3.14 18.63
N ALA A 298 -36.99 -3.32 19.38
CA ALA A 298 -35.77 -2.56 19.18
C ALA A 298 -35.17 -2.84 17.78
N LYS A 299 -34.79 -1.79 17.05
CA LYS A 299 -34.06 -1.94 15.77
C LYS A 299 -32.73 -2.67 16.04
N PRO A 300 -32.35 -3.64 15.19
CA PRO A 300 -31.05 -4.30 15.34
C PRO A 300 -29.92 -3.28 15.14
N ALA A 301 -28.79 -3.48 15.81
CA ALA A 301 -27.59 -2.70 15.57
C ALA A 301 -27.00 -3.07 14.19
N ALA A 302 -26.36 -2.11 13.52
CA ALA A 302 -25.75 -2.36 12.22
C ALA A 302 -24.66 -3.46 12.27
N SER A 303 -23.95 -3.58 13.41
CA SER A 303 -23.02 -4.69 13.66
C SER A 303 -23.70 -6.06 13.69
N GLN A 304 -24.94 -6.16 14.17
CA GLN A 304 -25.69 -7.42 14.18
C GLN A 304 -26.10 -7.83 12.76
N VAL A 305 -26.44 -6.86 11.90
CA VAL A 305 -26.70 -7.14 10.48
C VAL A 305 -25.43 -7.57 9.76
N ARG A 306 -24.29 -6.91 10.03
CA ARG A 306 -22.98 -7.32 9.50
C ARG A 306 -22.60 -8.72 9.92
N GLN A 307 -22.80 -9.07 11.20
CA GLN A 307 -22.55 -10.42 11.70
C GLN A 307 -23.43 -11.44 10.97
N ALA A 308 -24.73 -11.18 10.82
CA ALA A 308 -25.62 -12.09 10.11
C ALA A 308 -25.26 -12.29 8.63
N LEU A 309 -24.74 -11.25 7.97
CA LEU A 309 -24.21 -11.36 6.59
C LEU A 309 -22.93 -12.21 6.56
N SER A 310 -22.03 -12.06 7.54
CA SER A 310 -20.84 -12.90 7.70
C SER A 310 -21.22 -14.37 7.96
N ASP A 311 -22.13 -14.61 8.90
CA ASP A 311 -22.61 -15.95 9.24
C ASP A 311 -23.22 -16.67 8.02
N TRP A 312 -23.91 -15.92 7.15
CA TRP A 312 -24.41 -16.46 5.89
C TRP A 312 -23.30 -16.82 4.91
N GLN A 313 -22.25 -15.99 4.78
CA GLN A 313 -21.09 -16.29 3.92
C GLN A 313 -20.38 -17.56 4.38
N ASP A 314 -20.15 -17.70 5.68
CA ASP A 314 -19.52 -18.89 6.28
C ASP A 314 -20.39 -20.14 6.09
N ALA A 315 -21.70 -20.03 6.34
CA ALA A 315 -22.63 -21.13 6.15
C ALA A 315 -22.75 -21.54 4.66
N ARG A 316 -22.68 -20.59 3.72
CA ARG A 316 -22.64 -20.85 2.28
C ARG A 316 -21.38 -21.61 1.89
N ALA A 317 -20.21 -21.17 2.37
CA ALA A 317 -18.94 -21.85 2.11
C ALA A 317 -18.96 -23.30 2.63
N LEU A 318 -19.42 -23.50 3.87
CA LEU A 318 -19.56 -24.82 4.49
C LEU A 318 -20.54 -25.72 3.72
N ALA A 319 -21.66 -25.18 3.23
CA ALA A 319 -22.62 -25.94 2.44
C ALA A 319 -22.04 -26.43 1.11
N ILE A 320 -21.27 -25.57 0.43
CA ILE A 320 -20.56 -25.92 -0.82
C ILE A 320 -19.50 -27.00 -0.55
N GLU A 321 -18.69 -26.81 0.48
CA GLU A 321 -17.65 -27.77 0.87
C GLU A 321 -18.26 -29.13 1.26
N ALA A 322 -19.32 -29.14 2.07
CA ALA A 322 -19.98 -30.37 2.48
C ALA A 322 -20.66 -31.10 1.31
N ALA A 323 -21.22 -30.37 0.34
CA ALA A 323 -21.77 -30.95 -0.89
C ALA A 323 -20.66 -31.61 -1.73
N ARG A 324 -19.52 -30.93 -1.89
CA ARG A 324 -18.34 -31.45 -2.59
C ARG A 324 -17.79 -32.71 -1.92
N ALA A 325 -17.63 -32.69 -0.60
CA ALA A 325 -17.18 -33.85 0.18
C ALA A 325 -18.14 -35.06 0.06
N ALA A 326 -19.43 -34.81 -0.15
CA ALA A 326 -20.45 -35.85 -0.33
C ALA A 326 -20.61 -36.32 -1.80
N GLY A 327 -19.86 -35.76 -2.75
CA GLY A 327 -20.00 -36.04 -4.18
C GLY A 327 -21.35 -35.60 -4.77
N LEU A 328 -21.95 -34.56 -4.19
CA LEU A 328 -23.22 -33.97 -4.65
C LEU A 328 -22.95 -32.74 -5.54
N PRO A 329 -23.90 -32.35 -6.42
CA PRO A 329 -23.82 -31.08 -7.14
C PRO A 329 -23.72 -29.90 -6.17
N GLU A 330 -22.94 -28.87 -6.54
CA GLU A 330 -22.82 -27.66 -5.72
C GLU A 330 -24.18 -26.93 -5.64
N PRO A 331 -24.63 -26.55 -4.42
CA PRO A 331 -25.93 -25.90 -4.26
C PRO A 331 -25.90 -24.45 -4.77
N THR A 332 -26.90 -24.07 -5.56
CA THR A 332 -27.09 -22.68 -5.99
C THR A 332 -27.67 -21.84 -4.86
N LEU A 333 -26.80 -21.19 -4.08
CA LEU A 333 -27.17 -20.30 -2.98
C LEU A 333 -27.02 -18.84 -3.41
N ALA A 334 -28.15 -18.19 -3.67
CA ALA A 334 -28.23 -16.75 -3.99
C ALA A 334 -27.91 -15.87 -2.76
N ASP A 335 -27.40 -14.68 -3.03
CA ASP A 335 -27.09 -13.67 -2.01
C ASP A 335 -28.35 -13.23 -1.24
N PRO A 336 -28.22 -12.78 0.02
CA PRO A 336 -29.32 -12.20 0.77
C PRO A 336 -29.89 -10.97 0.05
N THR A 337 -31.21 -10.89 -0.03
CA THR A 337 -31.91 -9.74 -0.60
C THR A 337 -31.82 -8.55 0.37
N LEU A 338 -31.02 -7.55 0.01
CA LEU A 338 -30.87 -6.34 0.81
C LEU A 338 -31.96 -5.30 0.46
N PRO A 339 -32.30 -4.39 1.39
CA PRO A 339 -33.14 -3.23 1.09
C PRO A 339 -32.58 -2.44 -0.10
N ALA A 340 -33.43 -1.92 -0.98
CA ALA A 340 -33.01 -1.25 -2.21
C ALA A 340 -32.01 -0.10 -1.99
N ALA A 341 -32.10 0.61 -0.86
CA ALA A 341 -31.16 1.66 -0.47
C ALA A 341 -29.72 1.14 -0.25
N CYS A 342 -29.57 -0.16 0.04
CA CYS A 342 -28.32 -0.85 0.33
C CYS A 342 -27.97 -1.92 -0.70
N THR A 343 -28.52 -1.82 -1.90
CA THR A 343 -28.20 -2.69 -3.03
C THR A 343 -27.16 -2.00 -3.92
N MET A 344 -26.00 -2.62 -4.10
CA MET A 344 -24.96 -2.12 -5.00
C MET A 344 -25.42 -2.18 -6.46
N PRO A 345 -25.00 -1.24 -7.33
CA PRO A 345 -25.25 -1.34 -8.76
C PRO A 345 -24.62 -2.63 -9.32
N PRO A 346 -25.32 -3.37 -10.19
CA PRO A 346 -24.80 -4.63 -10.70
C PRO A 346 -23.52 -4.41 -11.53
N ALA A 347 -22.62 -5.40 -11.50
CA ALA A 347 -21.32 -5.32 -12.15
C ALA A 347 -21.40 -5.00 -13.65
N ASN A 348 -22.44 -5.52 -14.31
CA ASN A 348 -22.67 -5.47 -15.74
C ASN A 348 -23.84 -4.52 -16.11
N ALA A 349 -24.09 -3.45 -15.36
CA ALA A 349 -25.01 -2.38 -15.78
C ALA A 349 -24.45 -1.49 -16.92
N THR A 350 -23.47 -1.98 -17.67
CA THR A 350 -23.17 -1.53 -19.03
C THR A 350 -23.80 -2.58 -19.94
N GLU A 351 -24.80 -2.27 -20.78
CA GLU A 351 -24.52 -2.10 -22.22
C GLU A 351 -25.76 -1.69 -23.06
N SER A 352 -26.94 -1.40 -22.49
CA SER A 352 -28.16 -1.18 -23.32
C SER A 352 -28.48 0.27 -23.67
N GLY A 353 -27.59 1.21 -23.34
CA GLY A 353 -27.74 2.59 -23.78
C GLY A 353 -27.13 2.81 -25.15
N THR A 354 -27.93 2.73 -26.22
CA THR A 354 -27.62 3.28 -27.56
C THR A 354 -27.42 4.81 -27.56
N ALA A 355 -27.39 5.43 -26.37
CA ALA A 355 -27.16 6.85 -26.20
C ALA A 355 -25.70 7.16 -26.57
N ARG A 356 -25.54 7.88 -27.68
CA ARG A 356 -24.27 8.45 -28.12
C ARG A 356 -23.60 9.12 -26.92
N PRO A 357 -22.31 8.82 -26.62
CA PRO A 357 -21.60 9.49 -25.54
C PRO A 357 -21.76 10.98 -25.73
N SER A 358 -22.34 11.68 -24.75
CA SER A 358 -22.19 13.14 -24.69
C SER A 358 -20.82 13.38 -24.09
N PRO A 359 -19.84 13.83 -24.90
CA PRO A 359 -18.48 14.02 -24.43
C PRO A 359 -18.49 15.12 -23.37
N GLY A 360 -17.69 14.96 -22.32
CA GLY A 360 -17.52 15.96 -21.27
C GLY A 360 -16.14 16.61 -21.34
N VAL A 361 -15.78 17.30 -20.26
CA VAL A 361 -14.39 17.71 -20.01
C VAL A 361 -13.79 16.78 -18.97
N ALA A 362 -12.62 16.22 -19.27
CA ALA A 362 -11.82 15.46 -18.32
C ALA A 362 -10.43 16.09 -18.19
N ILE A 363 -9.83 16.02 -17.00
CA ILE A 363 -8.43 16.35 -16.75
C ILE A 363 -7.71 15.05 -16.45
N ARG A 364 -6.61 14.74 -17.15
CA ARG A 364 -5.70 13.62 -16.83
C ARG A 364 -4.36 14.17 -16.37
N ILE A 365 -3.97 13.88 -15.14
CA ILE A 365 -2.68 14.27 -14.57
C ILE A 365 -1.80 13.02 -14.42
N PHE A 366 -0.62 13.03 -15.03
CA PHE A 366 0.30 11.89 -15.04
C PHE A 366 1.73 12.34 -15.29
N ASP A 367 2.70 11.50 -14.92
CA ASP A 367 4.09 11.68 -15.27
C ASP A 367 4.34 11.26 -16.73
N PRO A 368 4.69 12.17 -17.64
CA PRO A 368 4.89 11.83 -19.04
C PRO A 368 6.08 10.90 -19.30
N ALA A 369 7.05 10.80 -18.37
CA ALA A 369 8.20 9.92 -18.53
C ALA A 369 7.85 8.45 -18.23
N SER A 370 6.94 8.21 -17.28
CA SER A 370 6.60 6.87 -16.78
C SER A 370 5.14 6.44 -17.03
N ASP A 371 4.31 7.34 -17.58
CA ASP A 371 2.85 7.26 -17.66
C ASP A 371 2.14 6.98 -16.33
N GLN A 372 2.82 7.24 -15.20
CA GLN A 372 2.23 7.02 -13.88
C GLN A 372 1.19 8.10 -13.55
N PRO A 373 -0.02 7.72 -13.13
CA PRO A 373 -1.07 8.70 -12.82
C PRO A 373 -0.82 9.40 -11.48
N ALA A 374 -1.12 10.70 -11.43
CA ALA A 374 -1.19 11.44 -10.16
C ALA A 374 -2.56 11.17 -9.51
N ARG A 375 -2.58 10.40 -8.41
CA ARG A 375 -3.80 9.92 -7.73
C ARG A 375 -4.12 10.79 -6.52
N ASN A 376 -5.40 10.87 -6.15
CA ASN A 376 -5.88 11.58 -4.97
C ASN A 376 -5.44 13.06 -4.93
N LEU A 377 -5.22 13.66 -6.09
CA LEU A 377 -4.75 15.03 -6.20
C LEU A 377 -5.96 15.96 -6.27
N PRO A 378 -6.16 16.88 -5.31
CA PRO A 378 -7.27 17.81 -5.36
C PRO A 378 -7.03 18.86 -6.45
N VAL A 379 -8.05 19.13 -7.25
CA VAL A 379 -8.00 20.10 -8.34
C VAL A 379 -9.26 20.96 -8.37
N THR A 380 -9.13 22.21 -8.80
CA THR A 380 -10.27 23.09 -9.09
C THR A 380 -10.28 23.41 -10.57
N LEU A 381 -11.31 22.94 -11.29
CA LEU A 381 -11.55 23.26 -12.69
C LEU A 381 -12.29 24.60 -12.80
N HIS A 382 -11.78 25.54 -13.60
CA HIS A 382 -12.39 26.85 -13.81
C HIS A 382 -13.00 26.94 -15.21
N PHE A 383 -14.19 27.54 -15.28
CA PHE A 383 -14.96 27.70 -16.50
C PHE A 383 -15.01 29.17 -16.96
N ALA A 384 -15.23 29.37 -18.26
CA ALA A 384 -15.24 30.70 -18.88
C ALA A 384 -16.33 31.65 -18.33
N ASN A 385 -17.39 31.12 -17.74
CA ASN A 385 -18.46 31.87 -17.07
C ASN A 385 -18.11 32.26 -15.62
N GLY A 386 -16.92 31.91 -15.13
CA GLY A 386 -16.47 32.13 -13.76
C GLY A 386 -16.86 31.04 -12.75
N THR A 387 -17.60 30.00 -13.14
CA THR A 387 -17.89 28.87 -12.25
C THR A 387 -16.65 28.03 -12.01
N LYS A 388 -16.58 27.39 -10.84
CA LYS A 388 -15.45 26.56 -10.40
C LYS A 388 -15.98 25.24 -9.86
N GLU A 389 -15.32 24.14 -10.21
CA GLU A 389 -15.67 22.80 -9.77
C GLU A 389 -14.47 22.17 -9.05
N LYS A 390 -14.67 21.74 -7.80
CA LYS A 390 -13.65 21.05 -7.02
C LYS A 390 -13.75 19.55 -7.29
N LEU A 391 -12.66 18.96 -7.71
CA LEU A 391 -12.55 17.56 -8.10
C LEU A 391 -11.31 16.93 -7.44
N VAL A 392 -11.23 15.61 -7.47
CA VAL A 392 -10.06 14.86 -7.02
C VAL A 392 -9.73 13.82 -8.09
N THR A 393 -8.45 13.67 -8.43
CA THR A 393 -8.04 12.66 -9.41
C THR A 393 -8.23 11.23 -8.87
N GLY A 394 -8.83 10.37 -9.69
CA GLY A 394 -9.03 8.95 -9.36
C GLY A 394 -7.77 8.10 -9.53
N ARG A 395 -7.92 6.77 -9.42
CA ARG A 395 -6.82 5.79 -9.54
C ARG A 395 -6.08 5.90 -10.89
N SER A 396 -6.75 6.30 -11.94
CA SER A 396 -6.17 6.43 -13.29
C SER A 396 -5.69 7.87 -13.59
N GLY A 397 -5.65 8.76 -12.59
CA GLY A 397 -5.20 10.15 -12.74
C GLY A 397 -6.23 11.09 -13.38
N PHE A 398 -7.46 10.60 -13.59
CA PHE A 398 -8.54 11.37 -14.18
C PHE A 398 -9.39 12.10 -13.13
N ALA A 399 -9.79 13.32 -13.47
CA ALA A 399 -10.85 14.09 -12.81
C ALA A 399 -11.89 14.51 -13.87
N PHE A 400 -13.17 14.25 -13.61
CA PHE A 400 -14.24 14.48 -14.58
C PHE A 400 -15.11 15.67 -14.18
N ALA A 401 -15.38 16.57 -15.12
CA ALA A 401 -16.34 17.64 -14.90
C ALA A 401 -17.77 17.10 -14.71
N PRO A 402 -18.64 17.79 -13.95
CA PRO A 402 -20.03 17.39 -13.78
C PRO A 402 -20.78 17.21 -15.11
N ARG A 403 -21.73 16.26 -15.14
CA ARG A 403 -22.55 16.02 -16.34
C ARG A 403 -23.37 17.27 -16.69
N GLY A 404 -23.41 17.59 -17.98
CA GLY A 404 -24.18 18.73 -18.47
C GLY A 404 -23.48 20.08 -18.34
N ALA A 405 -22.19 20.12 -17.95
CA ALA A 405 -21.38 21.31 -18.07
C ALA A 405 -21.30 21.75 -19.55
N THR A 406 -22.06 22.78 -19.91
CA THR A 406 -22.10 23.33 -21.28
C THR A 406 -21.06 24.44 -21.49
N THR A 407 -20.50 24.96 -20.40
CA THR A 407 -19.50 26.04 -20.44
C THR A 407 -18.11 25.47 -20.69
N LYS A 408 -17.30 26.21 -21.43
CA LYS A 408 -15.91 25.82 -21.73
C LYS A 408 -15.05 25.94 -20.46
N ALA A 409 -14.29 24.89 -20.15
CA ALA A 409 -13.22 24.95 -19.17
C ALA A 409 -12.03 25.74 -19.73
N VAL A 410 -11.34 26.52 -18.89
CA VAL A 410 -10.26 27.43 -19.33
C VAL A 410 -8.97 27.27 -18.53
N SER A 411 -9.06 26.77 -17.31
CA SER A 411 -7.89 26.47 -16.48
C SER A 411 -8.22 25.43 -15.43
N VAL A 412 -7.18 24.83 -14.85
CA VAL A 412 -7.30 24.01 -13.65
C VAL A 412 -6.25 24.46 -12.63
N THR A 413 -6.66 24.58 -11.38
CA THR A 413 -5.74 24.77 -10.25
C THR A 413 -5.50 23.41 -9.62
N VAL A 414 -4.24 23.02 -9.51
CA VAL A 414 -3.80 21.86 -8.74
C VAL A 414 -3.46 22.33 -7.34
N HIS A 415 -4.03 21.68 -6.34
CA HIS A 415 -3.79 21.97 -4.94
C HIS A 415 -2.77 20.97 -4.39
N THR A 416 -1.64 21.46 -3.91
CA THR A 416 -0.59 20.63 -3.31
C THR A 416 -0.36 21.01 -1.85
N GLU A 417 -0.15 20.00 -1.02
CA GLU A 417 0.13 20.12 0.41
C GLU A 417 1.64 20.00 0.67
N GLU A 418 2.06 20.17 1.93
CA GLU A 418 3.47 20.00 2.31
C GLU A 418 4.00 18.61 1.90
N PRO A 419 5.26 18.52 1.42
CA PRO A 419 6.30 19.56 1.43
C PRO A 419 6.26 20.53 0.22
N ILE A 420 5.30 20.38 -0.70
CA ILE A 420 5.18 21.16 -1.94
C ILE A 420 3.98 22.09 -1.81
N ALA A 421 3.91 22.84 -0.71
CA ALA A 421 2.73 23.64 -0.41
C ALA A 421 2.52 24.74 -1.46
N GLY A 422 1.36 24.74 -2.13
CA GLY A 422 1.02 25.78 -3.10
C GLY A 422 -0.13 25.41 -4.03
N ASP A 423 -0.78 26.43 -4.57
CA ASP A 423 -1.78 26.28 -5.63
C ASP A 423 -1.12 26.60 -6.98
N MET A 424 -1.14 25.65 -7.90
CA MET A 424 -0.57 25.80 -9.23
C MET A 424 -1.68 25.86 -10.27
N THR A 425 -1.82 27.00 -10.97
CA THR A 425 -2.86 27.16 -12.00
C THR A 425 -2.29 26.95 -13.39
N ILE A 426 -2.87 26.01 -14.13
CA ILE A 426 -2.54 25.69 -15.52
C ILE A 426 -3.66 26.20 -16.41
N THR A 427 -3.34 27.12 -17.31
CA THR A 427 -4.27 27.67 -18.31
C THR A 427 -4.18 26.90 -19.62
N PHE A 428 -5.30 26.74 -20.31
CA PHE A 428 -5.38 26.09 -21.61
C PHE A 428 -6.44 26.74 -22.50
N ALA A 429 -6.42 26.45 -23.79
CA ALA A 429 -7.42 26.95 -24.73
C ALA A 429 -8.83 26.46 -24.30
N PRO A 430 -9.90 27.27 -24.40
CA PRO A 430 -11.22 26.90 -23.91
C PRO A 430 -11.73 25.55 -24.45
N VAL A 431 -11.90 24.57 -23.56
CA VAL A 431 -12.33 23.20 -23.90
C VAL A 431 -13.79 22.99 -23.52
N GLN A 432 -14.62 22.65 -24.51
CA GLN A 432 -16.01 22.24 -24.28
C GLN A 432 -16.14 20.72 -24.14
N HIS A 433 -15.37 19.99 -24.93
CA HIS A 433 -15.37 18.53 -24.99
C HIS A 433 -13.94 18.03 -25.21
N GLY A 434 -13.51 17.04 -24.45
CA GLY A 434 -12.19 16.41 -24.60
C GLY A 434 -11.45 16.26 -23.28
N ILE A 435 -10.19 15.87 -23.40
CA ILE A 435 -9.32 15.50 -22.29
C ILE A 435 -8.15 16.49 -22.27
N VAL A 436 -8.04 17.27 -21.21
CA VAL A 436 -6.87 18.11 -20.96
C VAL A 436 -5.83 17.26 -20.25
N ARG A 437 -4.68 17.07 -20.91
CA ARG A 437 -3.55 16.32 -20.39
C ARG A 437 -2.57 17.26 -19.72
N ILE A 438 -2.24 16.97 -18.47
CA ILE A 438 -1.30 17.74 -17.65
C ILE A 438 -0.18 16.81 -17.23
N GLY A 439 1.03 17.23 -17.55
CA GLY A 439 2.26 16.55 -17.16
C GLY A 439 2.60 16.92 -15.73
N PHE A 440 2.96 15.91 -14.95
CA PHE A 440 3.44 16.02 -13.59
C PHE A 440 4.89 15.53 -13.55
N ASP A 441 5.83 16.44 -13.32
CA ASP A 441 7.24 16.10 -13.28
C ASP A 441 7.63 15.52 -11.93
N ARG A 442 7.37 14.22 -11.77
CA ARG A 442 7.62 13.49 -10.52
C ARG A 442 9.09 13.55 -10.07
N GLN A 443 10.03 13.68 -11.01
CA GLN A 443 11.46 13.78 -10.68
C GLN A 443 11.77 15.00 -9.81
N GLN A 444 11.00 16.09 -9.92
CA GLN A 444 11.20 17.26 -9.07
C GLN A 444 10.86 17.01 -7.59
N LEU A 445 10.09 15.95 -7.31
CA LEU A 445 9.71 15.55 -5.96
C LEU A 445 10.56 14.43 -5.39
N MET A 446 11.34 13.75 -6.23
CA MET A 446 12.23 12.69 -5.75
C MET A 446 13.35 13.34 -4.93
N ALA A 447 13.51 12.88 -3.70
CA ALA A 447 14.64 13.29 -2.87
C ALA A 447 15.93 12.89 -3.59
N ARG A 448 16.84 13.85 -3.75
CA ARG A 448 18.16 13.57 -4.31
C ARG A 448 18.90 12.64 -3.33
N PRO A 449 19.45 11.51 -3.80
CA PRO A 449 20.23 10.61 -2.94
C PRO A 449 21.40 11.32 -2.26
N PHE A 450 22.00 12.30 -2.95
CA PHE A 450 23.06 13.17 -2.46
C PHE A 450 23.08 14.48 -3.25
N ASP A 451 23.60 15.56 -2.66
CA ASP A 451 23.99 16.78 -3.39
C ASP A 451 25.36 16.61 -4.05
N THR A 452 26.29 16.02 -3.31
CA THR A 452 27.64 15.74 -3.76
C THR A 452 28.10 14.40 -3.20
N LEU A 453 28.65 13.55 -4.05
CA LEU A 453 29.28 12.29 -3.65
C LEU A 453 30.75 12.32 -4.04
N ARG A 454 31.63 12.06 -3.07
CA ARG A 454 33.09 12.01 -3.28
C ARG A 454 33.55 10.56 -3.27
N LEU A 455 34.29 10.18 -4.31
CA LEU A 455 34.82 8.85 -4.51
C LEU A 455 36.33 8.92 -4.62
N ARG A 456 37.05 8.35 -3.65
CA ARG A 456 38.50 8.29 -3.68
C ARG A 456 38.96 7.32 -4.77
N ILE A 457 39.94 7.74 -5.56
CA ILE A 457 40.55 6.95 -6.62
C ILE A 457 41.53 5.96 -5.98
N ALA A 458 41.29 4.66 -6.17
CA ALA A 458 42.12 3.57 -5.67
C ALA A 458 42.52 2.64 -6.82
N GLY A 459 43.60 3.00 -7.53
CA GLY A 459 43.97 2.32 -8.78
C GLY A 459 42.92 2.58 -9.86
N THR A 460 42.27 1.53 -10.35
CA THR A 460 41.15 1.62 -11.31
C THR A 460 39.77 1.63 -10.64
N ALA A 461 39.71 1.46 -9.32
CA ALA A 461 38.47 1.45 -8.56
C ALA A 461 38.15 2.82 -7.96
N LEU A 462 36.88 3.06 -7.71
CA LEU A 462 36.36 4.26 -7.04
C LEU A 462 35.74 3.84 -5.70
N VAL A 463 36.15 4.48 -4.61
CA VAL A 463 35.79 4.06 -3.24
C VAL A 463 35.06 5.17 -2.53
N ILE A 464 33.87 4.89 -2.01
CA ILE A 464 33.18 5.78 -1.07
C ILE A 464 33.91 5.67 0.28
N GLU A 465 34.36 6.79 0.82
CA GLU A 465 35.03 6.80 2.12
C GLU A 465 34.10 6.27 3.22
N GLY A 466 34.61 5.34 4.02
CA GLY A 466 33.83 4.70 5.09
C GLY A 466 32.88 3.59 4.65
N ALA A 467 32.76 3.28 3.35
CA ALA A 467 31.89 2.20 2.85
C ALA A 467 32.62 0.86 2.67
N LYS A 468 31.91 -0.26 2.84
CA LYS A 468 32.42 -1.63 2.61
C LYS A 468 32.59 -2.01 1.14
N GLY A 469 31.95 -1.28 0.22
CA GLY A 469 31.98 -1.55 -1.22
C GLY A 469 32.93 -0.65 -2.00
N ARG A 470 33.33 -1.09 -3.19
CA ARG A 470 34.08 -0.30 -4.17
C ARG A 470 33.48 -0.44 -5.56
N TYR A 471 33.46 0.64 -6.31
CA TYR A 471 33.06 0.66 -7.71
C TYR A 471 34.22 0.19 -8.56
N GLU A 472 34.00 -0.88 -9.32
CA GLU A 472 34.98 -1.48 -10.21
C GLU A 472 34.46 -1.54 -11.63
N ARG A 473 35.35 -1.37 -12.61
CA ARG A 473 35.02 -1.63 -14.00
C ARG A 473 34.97 -3.14 -14.21
N GLN A 474 33.90 -3.65 -14.82
CA GLN A 474 33.96 -4.99 -15.36
C GLN A 474 34.93 -5.01 -16.56
N PRO A 475 35.76 -6.06 -16.70
CA PRO A 475 36.73 -6.18 -17.80
C PRO A 475 36.08 -6.28 -19.18
#